data_AF-A0A127M553-F1
#
_entry.id   AF-A0A127M553-F1
#
_cell.length_a   1.000
_cell.length_b   1.000
_cell.length_c   1.000
_cell.angle_alpha   90.00
_cell.angle_beta   90.00
_cell.angle_gamma   90.00
#
_symmetry.space_group_name_H-M   'P 1'
#
loop_
_entity.id
_entity.type
_entity.pdbx_description
1 polymer ?
#
loop_
_entity_poly.entity_id
_entity_poly.type
_entity_poly.pdbx_seq_one_letter_code
_entity_poly.pdbx_strand_id
1 'polypeptide(L)'
;MKVIKRVAITVLLGWSVLGNAALAPSAVHLRDLDTMLEFIHKHQYVAMSLESIDLVSLTIYYNNNCEAKFVRSKPSLLSLGRPAGPQPGIEFERSTCPLTETNETSQ
;
A
#
# COMPACT_ATOMS: atom_id res chain seq x y z
N MET A 1 2.45 -53.23 -10.87
CA MET A 1 3.34 -52.18 -10.30
C MET A 1 3.45 -50.90 -11.16
N LYS A 2 3.47 -50.97 -12.51
CA LYS A 2 3.56 -49.77 -13.39
C LYS A 2 2.38 -48.78 -13.26
N VAL A 3 1.16 -49.28 -13.03
CA VAL A 3 -0.06 -48.45 -12.91
C VAL A 3 -0.05 -47.64 -11.61
N ILE A 4 0.35 -48.25 -10.49
CA ILE A 4 0.46 -47.60 -9.18
C ILE A 4 1.48 -46.45 -9.22
N LYS A 5 2.60 -46.64 -9.94
CA LYS A 5 3.62 -45.59 -10.14
C LYS A 5 3.09 -44.40 -10.95
N ARG A 6 2.21 -44.65 -11.94
CA ARG A 6 1.60 -43.59 -12.75
C ARG A 6 0.55 -42.79 -11.98
N VAL A 7 -0.25 -43.47 -11.16
CA VAL A 7 -1.25 -42.81 -10.28
C VAL A 7 -0.56 -41.94 -9.22
N ALA A 8 0.55 -42.40 -8.65
CA ALA A 8 1.32 -41.62 -7.69
C ALA A 8 1.88 -40.31 -8.29
N ILE A 9 2.35 -40.35 -9.55
CA ILE A 9 2.87 -39.17 -10.26
C ILE A 9 1.75 -38.16 -10.55
N THR A 10 0.57 -38.62 -10.94
CA THR A 10 -0.57 -37.73 -11.21
C THR A 10 -1.13 -37.05 -9.95
N VAL A 11 -1.06 -37.72 -8.79
CA VAL A 11 -1.50 -37.13 -7.51
C VAL A 11 -0.53 -36.06 -7.03
N LEU A 12 0.78 -36.26 -7.21
CA LEU A 12 1.81 -35.28 -6.81
C LEU A 12 1.77 -33.98 -7.63
N LEU A 13 1.38 -34.03 -8.90
CA LEU A 13 1.24 -32.81 -9.73
C LEU A 13 0.00 -31.96 -9.39
N GLY A 14 -1.00 -32.51 -8.68
CA GLY A 14 -2.22 -31.78 -8.35
C GLY A 14 -2.07 -30.77 -7.19
N TRP A 15 -1.05 -30.93 -6.34
CA TRP A 15 -0.89 -30.11 -5.13
C TRP A 15 -0.04 -28.85 -5.30
N SER A 16 0.64 -28.65 -6.44
CA SER A 16 1.48 -27.48 -6.67
C SER A 16 0.72 -26.20 -7.04
N VAL A 17 -0.61 -26.26 -7.21
CA VAL A 17 -1.42 -25.13 -7.70
C VAL A 17 -1.87 -24.17 -6.58
N LEU A 18 -1.56 -24.47 -5.31
CA LEU A 18 -1.94 -23.64 -4.16
C LEU A 18 -0.85 -22.64 -3.72
N GLY A 19 0.00 -22.21 -4.65
CA GLY A 19 1.02 -21.18 -4.40
C GLY A 19 0.42 -19.78 -4.42
N ASN A 20 0.10 -19.22 -3.26
CA ASN A 20 -0.30 -17.81 -3.15
C ASN A 20 0.95 -16.95 -3.09
N ALA A 21 1.25 -16.27 -4.19
CA ALA A 21 2.34 -15.30 -4.22
C ALA A 21 1.93 -14.06 -3.41
N ALA A 22 2.28 -14.04 -2.12
CA ALA A 22 2.29 -12.81 -1.35
C ALA A 22 3.42 -11.92 -1.88
N LEU A 23 3.13 -10.62 -2.11
CA LEU A 23 4.18 -9.67 -2.47
C LEU A 23 5.25 -9.65 -1.37
N ALA A 24 6.52 -9.56 -1.79
CA ALA A 24 7.61 -9.32 -0.86
C ALA A 24 7.39 -7.97 -0.12
N PRO A 25 7.75 -7.86 1.18
CA PRO A 25 7.56 -6.63 1.95
C PRO A 25 8.15 -5.38 1.30
N SER A 26 9.30 -5.49 0.64
CA SER A 26 9.94 -4.39 -0.09
C SER A 26 9.10 -3.87 -1.26
N ALA A 27 8.41 -4.75 -1.98
CA ALA A 27 7.53 -4.37 -3.09
C ALA A 27 6.29 -3.61 -2.61
N VAL A 28 5.84 -3.87 -1.37
CA VAL A 28 4.73 -3.13 -0.75
C VAL A 28 5.17 -1.71 -0.40
N HIS A 29 6.32 -1.56 0.27
CA HIS A 29 6.84 -0.24 0.66
C HIS A 29 7.11 0.67 -0.54
N LEU A 30 7.64 0.13 -1.64
CA LEU A 30 7.87 0.91 -2.86
C LEU A 30 6.55 1.43 -3.45
N ARG A 31 5.54 0.57 -3.55
CA ARG A 31 4.22 0.96 -4.06
C ARG A 31 3.54 2.00 -3.16
N ASP A 32 3.67 1.87 -1.85
CA ASP A 32 3.14 2.83 -0.88
C ASP A 32 3.87 4.19 -1.03
N LEU A 33 5.20 4.17 -1.17
CA LEU A 33 5.99 5.36 -1.44
C LEU A 33 5.56 6.04 -2.75
N ASP A 34 5.37 5.29 -3.83
CA ASP A 34 4.89 5.83 -5.11
C ASP A 34 3.55 6.57 -4.95
N THR A 35 2.64 6.00 -4.14
CA THR A 35 1.34 6.61 -3.84
C THR A 35 1.50 7.94 -3.08
N MET A 36 2.41 7.98 -2.11
CA MET A 36 2.73 9.21 -1.36
C MET A 36 3.38 10.27 -2.24
N LEU A 37 4.28 9.86 -3.14
CA LEU A 37 4.91 10.76 -4.10
C LEU A 37 3.88 11.33 -5.08
N GLU A 38 2.93 10.53 -5.55
CA GLU A 38 1.84 11.00 -6.39
C GLU A 38 0.98 12.05 -5.66
N PHE A 39 0.71 11.86 -4.36
CA PHE A 39 0.04 12.85 -3.55
C PHE A 39 0.84 14.16 -3.46
N ILE A 40 2.16 14.08 -3.23
CA ILE A 40 3.04 15.25 -3.17
C ILE A 40 3.04 16.00 -4.50
N HIS A 41 3.12 15.28 -5.64
CA HIS A 41 3.08 15.89 -6.97
C HIS A 41 1.77 16.63 -7.24
N LYS A 42 0.65 16.17 -6.68
CA LYS A 42 -0.66 16.83 -6.81
C LYS A 42 -0.81 18.08 -5.93
N HIS A 43 -0.04 18.20 -4.86
CA HIS A 43 -0.15 19.28 -3.87
C HIS A 43 1.17 20.04 -3.78
N GLN A 44 1.35 21.04 -4.66
CA GLN A 44 2.60 21.79 -4.77
C GLN A 44 3.07 22.40 -3.44
N TYR A 45 2.15 22.87 -2.59
CA TYR A 45 2.49 23.41 -1.28
C TYR A 45 3.14 22.36 -0.37
N VAL A 46 2.62 21.13 -0.36
CA VAL A 46 3.21 20.00 0.37
C VAL A 46 4.60 19.68 -0.19
N ALA A 47 4.78 19.70 -1.51
CA ALA A 47 6.08 19.48 -2.14
C ALA A 47 7.13 20.53 -1.74
N MET A 48 6.74 21.81 -1.70
CA MET A 48 7.64 22.92 -1.34
C MET A 48 8.06 22.91 0.14
N SER A 49 7.20 22.37 1.00
CA SER A 49 7.39 22.36 2.46
C SER A 49 7.63 20.95 3.01
N LEU A 50 7.99 20.00 2.16
CA LEU A 50 8.19 18.60 2.53
C LEU A 50 9.37 18.46 3.51
N GLU A 51 9.12 17.83 4.65
CA GLU A 51 10.15 17.58 5.66
C GLU A 51 10.58 16.11 5.64
N SER A 52 9.61 15.20 5.68
CA SER A 52 9.89 13.76 5.65
C SER A 52 8.68 12.94 5.20
N ILE A 53 8.96 11.71 4.78
CA ILE A 53 7.96 10.69 4.45
C ILE A 53 8.25 9.47 5.33
N ASP A 54 7.28 9.05 6.12
CA ASP A 54 7.38 7.85 6.96
C ASP A 54 6.44 6.76 6.45
N LEU A 55 7.03 5.69 5.91
CA LEU A 55 6.32 4.53 5.39
C LEU A 55 5.80 3.59 6.49
N VAL A 56 6.29 3.71 7.73
CA VAL A 56 5.82 2.90 8.86
C VAL A 56 4.52 3.48 9.42
N SER A 57 4.49 4.79 9.69
CA SER A 57 3.29 5.49 10.15
C SER A 57 2.35 5.90 9.02
N LEU A 58 2.75 5.68 7.77
CA LEU A 58 2.05 6.10 6.56
C LEU A 58 1.70 7.61 6.57
N THR A 59 2.68 8.43 6.92
CA THR A 59 2.49 9.88 7.13
C THR A 59 3.54 10.69 6.36
N ILE A 60 3.08 11.75 5.71
CA ILE A 60 3.92 12.79 5.11
C ILE A 60 3.95 13.97 6.08
N TYR A 61 5.14 14.37 6.51
CA TYR A 61 5.35 15.54 7.34
C TYR A 61 5.78 16.71 6.46
N TYR A 62 5.08 17.82 6.60
CA TYR A 62 5.32 19.04 5.83
C TYR A 62 5.06 20.26 6.71
N ASN A 63 5.57 21.43 6.31
CA ASN A 63 5.31 22.74 6.91
C ASN A 63 5.14 22.74 8.45
N ASN A 64 6.23 22.56 9.19
CA ASN A 64 6.33 22.68 10.64
C ASN A 64 5.12 22.12 11.41
N ASN A 65 5.14 20.81 11.66
CA ASN A 65 4.11 20.04 12.38
C ASN A 65 2.81 19.78 11.58
N CYS A 66 2.80 19.96 10.26
CA CYS A 66 1.69 19.48 9.44
C CYS A 66 1.90 18.03 9.00
N GLU A 67 0.81 17.28 9.00
CA GLU A 67 0.79 15.86 8.71
C GLU A 67 -0.29 15.58 7.66
N ALA A 68 0.07 14.84 6.62
CA ALA A 68 -0.88 14.23 5.69
C ALA A 68 -0.81 12.71 5.89
N LYS A 69 -1.91 12.15 6.41
CA LYS A 69 -1.98 10.77 6.86
C LYS A 69 -2.69 9.90 5.84
N PHE A 70 -2.13 8.70 5.65
CA PHE A 70 -2.68 7.67 4.78
C PHE A 70 -3.12 6.46 5.61
N VAL A 71 -4.11 5.75 5.09
CA VAL A 71 -4.63 4.53 5.71
C VAL A 71 -4.64 3.39 4.72
N ARG A 72 -4.39 2.19 5.24
CA ARG A 72 -4.57 0.96 4.48
C ARG A 72 -5.94 0.37 4.78
N SER A 73 -6.74 0.20 3.75
CA SER A 73 -8.02 -0.49 3.84
C SER A 73 -7.84 -1.90 4.41
N LYS A 74 -8.69 -2.28 5.37
CA LYS A 74 -8.66 -3.64 5.92
C LYS A 74 -9.10 -4.64 4.85
N PRO A 75 -8.49 -5.83 4.79
CA PRO A 75 -8.98 -6.88 3.92
C PRO A 75 -10.43 -7.23 4.29
N SER A 76 -11.29 -7.36 3.28
CA SER A 76 -12.70 -7.70 3.48
C SER A 76 -12.85 -9.06 4.15
N LEU A 77 -13.74 -9.16 5.14
CA LEU A 77 -14.10 -10.44 5.78
C LEU A 77 -14.71 -11.45 4.78
N LEU A 78 -15.18 -10.99 3.61
CA LEU A 78 -15.64 -11.87 2.52
C LEU A 78 -14.50 -12.67 1.87
N SER A 79 -13.24 -12.40 2.21
CA SER A 79 -12.09 -13.22 1.79
C SER A 79 -11.78 -14.38 2.74
N LEU A 80 -12.58 -14.59 3.80
CA LEU A 80 -12.35 -15.68 4.74
C LEU A 80 -12.44 -17.03 4.00
N GLY A 81 -11.32 -17.75 3.91
CA GLY A 81 -11.21 -19.00 3.16
C GLY A 81 -10.75 -18.87 1.70
N ARG A 82 -10.60 -17.64 1.18
CA ARG A 82 -9.87 -17.39 -0.07
C ARG A 82 -8.39 -17.16 0.23
N PRO A 83 -7.49 -17.56 -0.67
CA PRO A 83 -6.10 -17.19 -0.55
C PRO A 83 -5.95 -15.67 -0.39
N ALA A 84 -5.07 -15.26 0.52
CA ALA A 84 -4.81 -13.84 0.76
C ALA A 84 -4.38 -13.19 -0.55
N GLY A 85 -5.22 -12.28 -1.05
CA GLY A 85 -4.92 -11.50 -2.24
C GLY A 85 -3.75 -10.53 -1.99
N PRO A 86 -3.32 -9.79 -3.02
CA PRO A 86 -2.34 -8.72 -2.86
C PRO A 86 -2.76 -7.78 -1.74
N GLN A 87 -1.79 -7.35 -0.92
CA GLN A 87 -2.07 -6.40 0.15
C GLN A 87 -2.70 -5.13 -0.44
N PRO A 88 -3.80 -4.61 0.13
CA PRO A 88 -4.44 -3.41 -0.37
C PRO A 88 -3.49 -2.20 -0.34
N GLY A 89 -3.72 -1.26 -1.27
CA GLY A 89 -2.99 0.01 -1.30
C GLY A 89 -3.32 0.89 -0.10
N ILE A 90 -2.65 2.04 -0.05
CA ILE A 90 -2.93 3.10 0.91
C ILE A 90 -3.73 4.21 0.23
N GLU A 91 -4.55 4.90 1.00
CA GLU A 91 -5.38 6.01 0.54
C GLU A 91 -5.23 7.19 1.49
N PHE A 92 -5.33 8.41 0.95
CA PHE A 92 -5.31 9.62 1.78
C PHE A 92 -6.52 9.63 2.72
N GLU A 93 -6.27 9.79 4.02
CA GLU A 93 -7.31 9.85 5.05
C GLU A 93 -7.64 11.31 5.38
N ARG A 94 -6.62 12.06 5.79
CA ARG A 94 -6.77 13.42 6.32
C ARG A 94 -5.45 14.16 6.37
N SER A 95 -5.52 15.48 6.46
CA SER A 95 -4.39 16.33 6.82
C SER A 95 -4.71 17.21 8.02
N THR A 96 -3.69 17.55 8.81
CA THR A 96 -3.83 18.48 9.95
C THR A 96 -3.83 19.95 9.50
N CYS A 97 -3.29 20.23 8.32
CA CYS A 97 -3.18 21.57 7.75
C CYS A 97 -3.74 21.62 6.32
N PRO A 98 -3.89 22.83 5.75
CA PRO A 98 -4.21 23.01 4.33
C PRO A 98 -3.19 22.32 3.42
N LEU A 99 -3.67 21.82 2.29
CA LEU A 99 -2.83 21.22 1.24
C LEU A 99 -2.46 22.23 0.14
N THR A 100 -2.97 23.45 0.25
CA THR A 100 -2.75 24.57 -0.66
C THR A 100 -2.22 25.76 0.12
N GLU A 101 -1.40 26.56 -0.53
CA GLU A 101 -0.94 27.84 0.02
C GLU A 101 -2.18 28.72 0.23
N THR A 102 -2.51 28.98 1.49
CA THR A 102 -3.60 29.90 1.82
C THR A 102 -2.99 31.29 1.75
N ASN A 103 -3.05 31.91 0.57
CA ASN A 103 -2.73 33.33 0.46
C ASN A 103 -3.71 34.08 1.35
N GLU A 104 -3.28 34.50 2.53
CA GLU A 104 -3.97 35.50 3.32
C GLU A 104 -3.94 36.80 2.52
N THR A 105 -4.92 37.00 1.64
CA THR A 105 -5.29 38.34 1.15
C THR A 105 -5.87 39.11 2.34
N SER A 106 -4.98 39.63 3.20
CA SER A 106 -5.31 40.78 4.04
C SER A 106 -5.15 42.03 3.17
N GLN A 107 -6.30 42.62 2.86
CA GLN A 107 -6.45 43.98 2.30
C GLN A 107 -5.80 45.04 3.18
#